data_AF-A0A837I677-F1
#
_entry.id   AF-A0A837I677-F1
#
_cell.length_a   1.000
_cell.length_b   1.000
_cell.length_c   1.000
_cell.angle_alpha   90.00
_cell.angle_beta   90.00
_cell.angle_gamma   90.00
#
_symmetry.space_group_name_H-M   'P 1'
#
loop_
_entity.id
_entity.type
_entity.pdbx_description
1 polymer ?
#
loop_
_entity_poly.entity_id
_entity_poly.type
_entity_poly.pdbx_seq_one_letter_code
_entity_poly.pdbx_strand_id
1 'polypeptide(L)'
;MEIESKQQILERSKEIEQELVDMLKETKSDFSLNHVKDVISHEEDNNDMMKVMAMFDRGGDVSELSNVLELVTDAWNYFPHEILGDISPAEKLLEHQKNKVL
;
A
#
# COMPACT_ATOMS: atom_id res chain seq x y z
N MET A 1 6.65 -12.24 -0.05
CA MET A 1 5.83 -11.99 1.16
C MET A 1 5.49 -13.32 1.80
N GLU A 2 5.83 -13.51 3.08
CA GLU A 2 5.38 -14.63 3.89
C GLU A 2 4.35 -14.10 4.89
N ILE A 3 3.17 -14.74 4.97
CA ILE A 3 2.04 -14.27 5.78
C ILE A 3 1.57 -15.43 6.64
N GLU A 4 1.58 -15.28 7.95
CA GLU A 4 1.20 -16.36 8.86
C GLU A 4 -0.15 -16.09 9.52
N SER A 5 -0.54 -14.82 9.67
CA SER A 5 -1.77 -14.45 10.36
C SER A 5 -2.38 -13.11 9.93
N LYS A 6 -3.67 -12.93 10.23
CA LYS A 6 -4.36 -11.64 10.05
C LYS A 6 -3.80 -10.55 10.97
N GLN A 7 -3.32 -10.93 12.16
CA GLN A 7 -2.74 -9.98 13.10
C GLN A 7 -1.45 -9.35 12.55
N GLN A 8 -0.57 -10.15 11.93
CA GLN A 8 0.64 -9.66 11.26
C GLN A 8 0.32 -8.68 10.13
N ILE A 9 -0.72 -8.97 9.31
CA ILE A 9 -1.16 -8.05 8.26
C ILE A 9 -1.61 -6.71 8.86
N LEU A 10 -2.40 -6.74 9.94
CA LEU A 10 -2.87 -5.53 10.61
C LEU A 10 -1.74 -4.73 11.27
N GLU A 11 -0.74 -5.40 11.83
CA GLU A 11 0.45 -4.76 12.41
C GLU A 11 1.27 -4.09 11.31
N ARG A 12 1.60 -4.81 10.22
CA ARG A 12 2.34 -4.24 9.09
C ARG A 12 1.57 -3.11 8.41
N SER A 13 0.26 -3.23 8.26
CA SER A 13 -0.58 -2.15 7.73
C SER A 13 -0.46 -0.86 8.54
N LYS A 14 -0.37 -0.93 9.87
CA LYS A 14 -0.19 0.26 10.72
C LYS A 14 1.19 0.88 10.59
N GLU A 15 2.23 0.06 10.43
CA GLU A 15 3.58 0.55 10.15
C GLU A 15 3.62 1.29 8.81
N ILE A 16 3.03 0.71 7.76
CA ILE A 16 2.93 1.34 6.44
C ILE A 16 2.16 2.66 6.51
N GLU A 17 1.06 2.74 7.26
CA GLU A 17 0.33 4.00 7.46
C GLU A 17 1.23 5.09 8.05
N GLN A 18 2.06 4.74 9.04
CA GLN A 18 3.00 5.68 9.65
C GLN A 18 4.12 6.08 8.67
N GLU A 19 4.71 5.12 7.98
CA GLU A 19 5.75 5.34 6.95
C GLU A 19 5.23 6.26 5.82
N LEU A 20 3.99 6.05 5.34
CA LEU A 20 3.35 6.91 4.34
C LEU A 20 3.13 8.33 4.86
N VAL A 21 2.65 8.48 6.10
CA VAL A 21 2.44 9.79 6.71
C VAL A 21 3.75 10.56 6.85
N ASP A 22 4.83 9.89 7.23
CA ASP A 22 6.13 10.52 7.39
C ASP A 22 6.74 10.87 6.02
N MET A 23 6.62 9.97 5.03
CA MET A 23 7.03 10.25 3.65
C MET A 23 6.27 11.44 3.04
N LEU A 24 4.94 11.54 3.25
CA LEU A 24 4.15 12.68 2.79
C LEU A 24 4.62 14.00 3.43
N LYS A 25 5.00 13.99 4.72
CA LYS A 25 5.54 15.18 5.40
C LYS A 25 6.94 15.54 4.89
N GLU A 26 7.82 14.56 4.75
CA GLU A 26 9.18 14.75 4.25
C GLU A 26 9.15 15.35 2.85
N THR A 27 8.28 14.80 1.99
CA THR A 27 8.03 15.30 0.63
C THR A 27 7.17 16.57 0.59
N LYS A 28 6.70 17.08 1.74
CA LYS A 28 5.73 18.20 1.86
C LYS A 28 4.64 18.09 0.80
N SER A 29 4.13 16.87 0.62
CA SER A 29 3.05 16.58 -0.29
C SER A 29 1.79 17.31 0.17
N ASP A 30 0.99 17.79 -0.78
CA ASP A 30 -0.34 18.34 -0.51
C ASP A 30 -1.37 17.23 -0.26
N PHE A 31 -1.00 15.97 -0.48
CA PHE A 31 -1.84 14.80 -0.25
C PHE A 31 -1.75 14.32 1.20
N SER A 32 -2.76 13.54 1.58
CA SER A 32 -2.87 12.92 2.91
C SER A 32 -2.95 11.41 2.77
N LEU A 33 -2.73 10.69 3.87
CA LEU A 33 -2.90 9.22 3.92
C LEU A 33 -4.25 8.77 3.34
N ASN A 34 -5.34 9.49 3.60
CA ASN A 34 -6.66 9.16 3.04
C ASN A 34 -6.69 9.21 1.51
N HIS A 35 -6.00 10.16 0.86
CA HIS A 35 -5.96 10.20 -0.60
C HIS A 35 -5.24 8.99 -1.18
N VAL A 36 -4.15 8.54 -0.53
CA VAL A 36 -3.44 7.31 -0.91
C VAL A 36 -4.35 6.09 -0.78
N LYS A 37 -5.02 5.96 0.37
CA LYS A 37 -5.96 4.85 0.63
C LYS A 37 -7.13 4.85 -0.33
N ASP A 38 -7.68 6.01 -0.66
CA ASP A 38 -8.80 6.14 -1.59
C ASP A 38 -8.41 5.66 -2.99
N VAL A 39 -7.21 6.02 -3.48
CA VAL A 39 -6.73 5.54 -4.79
C VAL A 39 -6.53 4.03 -4.82
N ILE A 40 -5.98 3.46 -3.74
CA ILE A 40 -5.79 2.00 -3.65
C ILE A 40 -7.13 1.27 -3.55
N SER A 41 -8.04 1.77 -2.70
CA SER A 41 -9.35 1.15 -2.50
C SER A 41 -10.15 1.09 -3.80
N HIS A 42 -10.14 2.17 -4.58
CA HIS A 42 -10.92 2.31 -5.81
C HIS A 42 -10.03 2.13 -7.07
N GLU A 43 -9.01 1.27 -7.01
CA GLU A 43 -8.17 0.98 -8.17
C GLU A 43 -9.02 0.46 -9.35
N GLU A 44 -8.79 1.00 -10.54
CA GLU A 44 -9.38 0.52 -11.80
C GLU A 44 -8.35 -0.27 -12.61
N ASP A 45 -7.10 0.18 -12.61
CA ASP A 45 -5.99 -0.48 -13.29
C ASP A 45 -4.61 -0.16 -12.68
N ASN A 46 -3.56 -0.76 -13.25
CA ASN A 46 -2.18 -0.59 -12.75
C ASN A 46 -1.65 0.85 -12.84
N ASN A 47 -2.29 1.74 -13.61
CA ASN A 47 -1.92 3.15 -13.68
C ASN A 47 -2.27 3.89 -12.37
N ASP A 48 -3.18 3.36 -11.55
CA ASP A 48 -3.48 3.91 -10.23
C ASP A 48 -2.28 3.83 -9.28
N MET A 49 -1.40 2.84 -9.46
CA MET A 49 -0.14 2.76 -8.70
C MET A 49 0.77 3.94 -9.02
N MET A 50 0.82 4.36 -10.29
CA MET A 50 1.56 5.56 -10.71
C MET A 50 0.95 6.83 -10.13
N LYS A 51 -0.39 6.89 -9.97
CA LYS A 51 -1.04 8.02 -9.28
C LYS A 51 -0.60 8.10 -7.83
N VAL A 52 -0.52 6.96 -7.12
CA VAL A 52 -0.01 6.93 -5.74
C VAL A 52 1.45 7.38 -5.69
N MET A 53 2.32 6.85 -6.56
CA MET A 53 3.73 7.27 -6.63
C MET A 53 3.87 8.79 -6.85
N ALA A 54 3.05 9.36 -7.73
CA ALA A 54 3.05 10.79 -8.02
C ALA A 54 2.65 11.67 -6.82
N MET A 55 1.94 11.13 -5.83
CA MET A 55 1.64 11.86 -4.58
C MET A 55 2.89 12.15 -3.74
N PHE A 56 3.99 11.43 -3.99
CA PHE A 56 5.27 11.59 -3.31
C PHE A 56 6.32 12.29 -4.18
N ASP A 57 6.02 12.54 -5.46
CA ASP A 57 6.97 13.14 -6.40
C ASP A 57 7.11 14.66 -6.17
N ARG A 58 8.36 15.11 -5.98
CA ARG A 58 8.73 16.53 -5.87
C ARG A 58 9.48 17.06 -7.10
N GLY A 59 9.62 16.25 -8.15
CA GLY A 59 10.52 16.54 -9.28
C GLY A 59 12.01 16.47 -8.90
N GLY A 60 12.38 15.61 -7.93
CA GLY A 60 13.69 15.52 -7.29
C GLY A 60 14.35 14.11 -7.31
N ASP A 61 15.45 13.97 -6.57
CA ASP A 61 16.51 12.95 -6.67
C ASP A 61 16.06 11.47 -6.77
N VAL A 62 16.74 10.69 -7.63
CA VAL A 62 16.40 9.31 -8.01
C VAL A 62 16.51 8.33 -6.83
N SER A 63 17.26 8.70 -5.80
CA SER A 63 17.44 7.91 -4.57
C SER A 63 16.17 7.83 -3.71
N GLU A 64 15.30 8.84 -3.76
CA GLU A 64 14.01 8.85 -3.05
C GLU A 64 12.97 7.93 -3.76
N LEU A 65 13.10 7.75 -5.07
CA LEU A 65 12.16 6.95 -5.88
C LEU A 65 12.15 5.47 -5.51
N SER A 66 13.30 4.89 -5.13
CA SER A 66 13.37 3.49 -4.71
C SER A 66 12.61 3.26 -3.40
N ASN A 67 12.76 4.16 -2.43
CA ASN A 67 12.06 4.08 -1.14
C ASN A 67 10.55 4.29 -1.32
N VAL A 68 10.16 5.24 -2.18
CA VAL A 68 8.75 5.47 -2.52
C VAL A 68 8.15 4.23 -3.20
N LEU A 69 8.84 3.62 -4.17
CA LEU A 69 8.35 2.44 -4.85
C LEU A 69 8.14 1.27 -3.89
N GLU A 70 9.08 1.02 -2.99
CA GLU A 70 8.95 -0.02 -1.97
C GLU A 70 7.73 0.22 -1.07
N LEU A 71 7.62 1.44 -0.53
CA LEU A 71 6.51 1.81 0.35
C LEU A 71 5.14 1.76 -0.36
N VAL A 72 5.05 2.21 -1.61
CA VAL A 72 3.82 2.13 -2.41
C VAL A 72 3.48 0.67 -2.72
N THR A 73 4.48 -0.17 -3.01
CA THR A 73 4.27 -1.61 -3.21
C THR A 73 3.74 -2.28 -1.94
N ASP A 74 4.26 -1.92 -0.78
CA ASP A 74 3.76 -2.41 0.50
C ASP A 74 2.33 -1.93 0.74
N ALA A 75 2.04 -0.64 0.56
CA ALA A 75 0.68 -0.11 0.66
C ALA A 75 -0.30 -0.87 -0.25
N TRP A 76 0.10 -1.10 -1.51
CA TRP A 76 -0.69 -1.87 -2.47
C TRP A 76 -1.01 -3.29 -1.99
N ASN A 77 -0.07 -3.94 -1.32
CA ASN A 77 -0.27 -5.33 -0.89
C ASN A 77 -1.02 -5.48 0.44
N TYR A 78 -0.98 -4.48 1.32
CA TYR A 78 -1.52 -4.57 2.68
C TYR A 78 -2.79 -3.73 2.92
N PHE A 79 -3.13 -2.80 2.04
CA PHE A 79 -4.39 -2.06 2.11
C PHE A 79 -5.53 -2.76 1.37
N PRO A 80 -6.80 -2.53 1.78
CA PRO A 80 -7.95 -3.15 1.14
C PRO A 80 -8.22 -2.58 -0.25
N HIS A 81 -8.75 -3.43 -1.13
CA HIS A 81 -9.16 -3.09 -2.49
C HIS A 81 -10.62 -3.49 -2.69
N GLU A 82 -11.43 -2.60 -3.24
CA GLU A 82 -12.86 -2.87 -3.50
C GLU A 82 -13.04 -4.06 -4.45
N ILE A 83 -12.19 -4.17 -5.48
CA ILE A 83 -12.22 -5.27 -6.45
C ILE A 83 -11.96 -6.65 -5.81
N LEU A 84 -11.32 -6.69 -4.64
CA LEU A 84 -11.06 -7.91 -3.88
C LEU A 84 -12.15 -8.19 -2.82
N GLY A 85 -13.16 -7.33 -2.70
CA GLY A 85 -14.19 -7.42 -1.67
C GLY A 85 -13.75 -6.81 -0.34
N ASP A 86 -13.14 -5.63 -0.40
CA ASP A 86 -12.67 -4.83 0.75
C ASP A 86 -11.60 -5.54 1.62
N ILE A 87 -10.81 -6.40 0.99
CA ILE A 87 -9.65 -7.06 1.60
C ILE A 87 -8.38 -6.78 0.81
N SER A 88 -7.24 -6.92 1.46
CA SER A 88 -5.93 -6.73 0.84
C SER A 88 -5.45 -7.96 0.05
N PRO A 89 -4.50 -7.81 -0.91
CA PRO A 89 -3.79 -8.93 -1.53
C PRO A 89 -3.13 -9.85 -0.49
N ALA A 90 -2.58 -9.29 0.58
CA ALA A 90 -2.04 -10.03 1.70
C ALA A 90 -3.09 -10.92 2.39
N GLU A 91 -4.29 -10.38 2.66
CA GLU A 91 -5.40 -11.17 3.20
C GLU A 91 -5.87 -12.25 2.20
N LYS A 92 -5.94 -11.91 0.91
CA LYS A 92 -6.31 -12.87 -0.14
C LYS A 92 -5.32 -14.04 -0.22
N LEU A 93 -4.02 -13.76 -0.08
CA LEU A 93 -2.99 -14.78 -0.06
C LEU A 93 -3.15 -15.69 1.17
N LEU A 94 -3.42 -15.12 2.34
CA LEU A 94 -3.67 -15.89 3.58
C LEU A 94 -4.91 -16.79 3.45
N GLU A 95 -5.99 -16.30 2.86
CA GLU A 95 -7.18 -17.13 2.56
C GLU A 95 -6.81 -18.31 1.67
N HIS A 96 -6.06 -18.07 0.59
CA HIS A 96 -5.65 -19.11 -0.33
C HIS A 96 -4.77 -20.17 0.37
N GLN A 97 -3.82 -19.75 1.19
CA GLN A 97 -2.95 -20.65 1.95
C GLN A 97 -3.75 -21.56 2.89
N LYS A 98 -4.72 -21.00 3.63
CA LYS A 98 -5.61 -21.79 4.50
C LYS A 98 -6.44 -22.80 3.73
N ASN A 99 -6.95 -22.41 2.56
CA ASN A 99 -7.77 -23.29 1.72
C ASN A 99 -6.96 -24.43 1.06
N LYS A 100 -5.64 -24.26 0.87
CA LYS A 100 -4.74 -25.31 0.36
C LYS A 100 -4.37 -26.37 1.39
N VAL A 101 -4.63 -26.12 2.68
CA VAL A 101 -4.29 -27.01 3.79
C VAL A 101 -5.47 -27.92 4.19
N LEU A 102 -6.61 -27.79 3.48
CA LEU A 102 -7.79 -28.67 3.58
C LEU A 102 -7.85 -29.63 2.39
#